data_AF-A0A9W6F065-F1
#
_entry.id   AF-A0A9W6F065-F1
#
_cell.length_a   1.000
_cell.length_b   1.000
_cell.length_c   1.000
_cell.angle_alpha   90.00
_cell.angle_beta   90.00
_cell.angle_gamma   90.00
#
_symmetry.space_group_name_H-M   'P 1'
#
loop_
_entity.id
_entity.type
_entity.pdbx_description
1 polymer ?
#
loop_
_entity_poly.entity_id
_entity_poly.type
_entity_poly.pdbx_seq_one_letter_code
_entity_poly.pdbx_strand_id
1 'polypeptide(L)'
;MAFRSFHEDGKTEACVLRIVNKSSRRVKALWVGFDGKEQNYLDIDPGHGRPQQTYNTHVWRIRFADTDVLVGEYVGPSAALEVLPDGSLRVSGWTAAAPQPKPEWGQYCRRGEALGIEIWSYECVDRRAVRIAEHLLRRMLSGSPPELLRRLAAGGARLAIIGRSQLTTDMPPHAFLKWSEGGRDTDTTTRGLGGTREAPTTSCGEENLTMEEDKFYPSENILIHEFGHAVMNIGLTTEERAAIKQLYDKAYCSGLYDKASYIMENEEEYWAEGTQAWFDATLRDDVTSGVNTREKLKMRDPGLAAVMTRVYGDGPWRYPHDSPAPFRMRSTSQRRSSDGAASPEAAGAAGQHPSGGAAGADAPPDLAAAAAAAAPTTLSAPDVEESMERARLAASWSGAGGGAGGWLLPGVPGSLSCCLPGCLGGPRRSPRGEGGVGEGEFGATASGRAGSGLCGGCLAGAGAGLRAGAGAAPGCGTALWRAIRGSVRGHSQHATVKMS
;
A
#
# COMPACT_ATOMS: atom_id res chain seq x y z
N MET A 1 20.22 -20.57 23.49
CA MET A 1 19.42 -19.54 22.80
C MET A 1 20.36 -18.64 22.04
N ALA A 2 20.04 -18.30 20.80
CA ALA A 2 20.80 -17.32 20.03
C ALA A 2 20.24 -15.94 20.35
N PHE A 3 21.04 -15.07 20.99
CA PHE A 3 20.56 -13.75 21.45
C PHE A 3 20.23 -12.77 20.32
N ARG A 4 20.56 -13.14 19.07
CA ARG A 4 20.46 -12.34 17.84
C ARG A 4 20.47 -13.25 16.62
N SER A 5 19.96 -12.77 15.48
CA SER A 5 20.19 -13.41 14.19
C SER A 5 21.68 -13.46 13.85
N PHE A 6 22.06 -14.42 13.00
CA PHE A 6 23.42 -14.58 12.47
C PHE A 6 23.37 -15.03 11.01
N HIS A 7 24.48 -14.88 10.30
CA HIS A 7 24.69 -15.46 8.98
C HIS A 7 25.85 -16.45 9.09
N GLU A 8 25.74 -17.62 8.46
CA GLU A 8 26.82 -18.60 8.36
C GLU A 8 26.85 -19.18 6.94
N ASP A 9 27.95 -18.96 6.24
CA ASP A 9 28.12 -19.33 4.83
C ASP A 9 27.86 -20.82 4.61
N GLY A 10 26.98 -21.14 3.66
CA GLY A 10 26.60 -22.53 3.37
C GLY A 10 25.69 -23.20 4.40
N LYS A 11 25.19 -22.48 5.42
CA LYS A 11 24.15 -22.96 6.35
C LYS A 11 22.94 -22.04 6.48
N THR A 12 23.10 -20.74 6.22
CA THR A 12 21.96 -19.81 6.17
C THR A 12 21.15 -20.03 4.90
N GLU A 13 20.00 -20.69 5.05
CA GLU A 13 19.06 -21.02 3.97
C GLU A 13 17.79 -20.19 4.10
N ALA A 14 17.18 -19.80 2.98
CA ALA A 14 15.89 -19.12 2.98
C ALA A 14 14.76 -20.07 3.44
N CYS A 15 13.92 -19.61 4.36
CA CYS A 15 12.78 -20.36 4.89
C CYS A 15 11.53 -19.46 5.00
N VAL A 16 10.38 -20.05 5.29
CA VAL A 16 9.13 -19.30 5.49
C VAL A 16 8.46 -19.75 6.78
N LEU A 17 8.09 -18.78 7.61
CA LEU A 17 7.34 -19.02 8.86
C LEU A 17 5.87 -18.73 8.61
N ARG A 18 4.97 -19.69 8.87
CA ARG A 18 3.51 -19.46 8.84
C ARG A 18 3.05 -19.06 10.24
N ILE A 19 3.03 -17.76 10.52
CA ILE A 19 2.69 -17.23 11.84
C ILE A 19 1.18 -17.05 11.93
N VAL A 20 0.51 -17.74 12.87
CA VAL A 20 -0.96 -17.74 12.98
C VAL A 20 -1.36 -17.35 14.40
N ASN A 21 -2.26 -16.37 14.54
CA ASN A 21 -2.76 -15.91 15.81
C ASN A 21 -4.16 -16.49 16.10
N LYS A 22 -4.20 -17.56 16.89
CA LYS A 22 -5.45 -18.18 17.37
C LYS A 22 -5.84 -17.69 18.78
N SER A 23 -5.15 -16.66 19.30
CA SER A 23 -5.51 -16.01 20.56
C SER A 23 -6.54 -14.88 20.35
N SER A 24 -7.16 -14.45 21.44
CA SER A 24 -8.10 -13.32 21.45
C SER A 24 -7.43 -11.93 21.47
N ARG A 25 -6.10 -11.84 21.38
CA ARG A 25 -5.32 -10.60 21.47
C ARG A 25 -4.44 -10.44 20.24
N ARG A 26 -4.21 -9.20 19.79
CA ARG A 26 -3.25 -8.93 18.70
C ARG A 26 -1.84 -9.33 19.14
N VAL A 27 -1.10 -9.96 18.24
CA VAL A 27 0.32 -10.26 18.43
C VAL A 27 1.16 -9.51 17.41
N LYS A 28 2.44 -9.29 17.74
CA LYS A 28 3.44 -8.73 16.85
C LYS A 28 4.61 -9.71 16.73
N ALA A 29 5.08 -9.95 15.50
CA ALA A 29 6.25 -10.78 15.25
C ALA A 29 7.45 -9.89 14.94
N LEU A 30 8.47 -10.01 15.77
CA LEU A 30 9.68 -9.19 15.69
C LEU A 30 10.86 -10.04 15.24
N TRP A 31 11.62 -9.51 14.29
CA TRP A 31 12.94 -10.02 13.97
C TRP A 31 13.97 -9.47 14.96
N VAL A 32 14.85 -10.33 15.48
CA VAL A 32 15.99 -9.90 16.30
C VAL A 32 17.20 -9.75 15.39
N GLY A 33 17.58 -8.52 15.04
CA GLY A 33 18.62 -8.22 14.07
C GLY A 33 20.02 -8.72 14.45
N PHE A 34 20.98 -8.61 13.54
CA PHE A 34 22.38 -9.03 13.75
C PHE A 34 23.11 -8.25 14.86
N ASP A 35 22.58 -7.11 15.26
CA ASP A 35 23.03 -6.30 16.41
C ASP A 35 22.29 -6.61 17.72
N GLY A 36 21.30 -7.51 17.69
CA GLY A 36 20.48 -7.92 18.83
C GLY A 36 19.25 -7.06 19.10
N LYS A 37 18.95 -6.04 18.27
CA LYS A 37 17.73 -5.23 18.43
C LYS A 37 16.49 -5.94 17.89
N GLU A 38 15.36 -5.78 18.55
CA GLU A 38 14.06 -6.21 18.03
C GLU A 38 13.49 -5.14 17.07
N GLN A 39 13.21 -5.55 15.83
CA GLN A 39 12.46 -4.77 14.84
C GLN A 39 11.10 -5.46 14.65
N ASN A 40 9.99 -4.72 14.77
CA ASN A 40 8.68 -5.27 14.41
C ASN A 40 8.65 -5.53 12.90
N TYR A 41 8.10 -6.66 12.48
CA TYR A 41 7.99 -7.05 11.06
C TYR A 41 6.55 -7.25 10.60
N LEU A 42 5.62 -7.53 11.52
CA LEU A 42 4.19 -7.67 11.22
C LEU A 42 3.38 -7.73 12.52
N ASP A 43 2.20 -7.12 12.47
CA ASP A 43 1.15 -7.28 13.48
C ASP A 43 0.07 -8.24 12.94
N ILE A 44 -0.47 -9.13 13.79
CA ILE A 44 -1.49 -10.13 13.43
C ILE A 44 -2.66 -10.06 14.41
N ASP A 45 -3.84 -9.78 13.87
CA ASP A 45 -5.09 -9.76 14.62
C ASP A 45 -5.60 -11.16 15.03
N PRO A 46 -6.49 -11.25 16.03
CA PRO A 46 -7.16 -12.50 16.40
C PRO A 46 -7.77 -13.22 15.19
N GLY A 47 -7.54 -14.54 15.08
CA GLY A 47 -8.04 -15.38 13.98
C GLY A 47 -7.34 -15.19 12.64
N HIS A 48 -6.28 -14.37 12.57
CA HIS A 48 -5.51 -14.13 11.35
C HIS A 48 -4.18 -14.88 11.36
N GLY A 49 -3.54 -15.02 10.20
CA GLY A 49 -2.21 -15.61 10.08
C GLY A 49 -1.50 -15.20 8.80
N ARG A 50 -0.22 -14.82 8.90
CA ARG A 50 0.59 -14.35 7.78
C ARG A 50 1.83 -15.23 7.57
N PRO A 51 2.19 -15.50 6.31
CA PRO A 51 3.51 -16.01 5.97
C PRO A 51 4.57 -14.92 6.17
N GLN A 52 5.78 -15.32 6.58
CA GLN A 52 6.94 -14.44 6.68
C GLN A 52 8.15 -15.11 6.03
N GLN A 53 8.65 -14.53 4.94
CA GLN A 53 9.91 -14.97 4.32
C GLN A 53 11.09 -14.56 5.21
N THR A 54 12.01 -15.48 5.47
CA THR A 54 13.17 -15.22 6.34
C THR A 54 14.29 -16.22 6.07
N TYR A 55 15.25 -16.35 6.98
CA TYR A 55 16.30 -17.38 6.89
C TYR A 55 16.31 -18.26 8.13
N ASN A 56 16.78 -19.50 7.98
CA ASN A 56 16.81 -20.50 9.06
C ASN A 56 17.68 -20.08 10.29
N THR A 57 18.59 -19.12 10.13
CA THR A 57 19.42 -18.51 11.18
C THR A 57 18.88 -17.18 11.71
N HIS A 58 17.70 -16.74 11.27
CA HIS A 58 17.02 -15.55 11.80
C HIS A 58 16.22 -15.88 13.06
N VAL A 59 16.41 -15.07 14.10
CA VAL A 59 15.69 -15.19 15.38
C VAL A 59 14.41 -14.37 15.32
N TRP A 60 13.29 -15.01 15.59
CA TRP A 60 11.95 -14.42 15.60
C TRP A 60 11.33 -14.50 16.98
N ARG A 61 10.73 -13.40 17.46
CA ARG A 61 10.00 -13.33 18.72
C ARG A 61 8.55 -12.95 18.45
N ILE A 62 7.62 -13.69 19.06
CA ILE A 62 6.21 -13.33 19.05
C ILE A 62 5.87 -12.68 20.39
N ARG A 63 5.28 -11.48 20.38
CA ARG A 63 4.83 -10.77 21.57
C ARG A 63 3.35 -10.42 21.46
N PHE A 64 2.65 -10.31 22.58
CA PHE A 64 1.36 -9.61 22.61
C PHE A 64 1.58 -8.12 22.34
N ALA A 65 0.81 -7.52 21.43
CA ALA A 65 1.05 -6.16 20.93
C ALA A 65 0.60 -5.05 21.90
N ASP A 66 -0.23 -5.39 22.89
CA ASP A 66 -0.80 -4.52 23.92
C ASP A 66 0.00 -4.51 25.24
N THR A 67 0.75 -5.57 25.54
CA THR A 67 1.54 -5.68 26.80
C THR A 67 2.99 -6.09 26.63
N ASP A 68 3.49 -6.24 25.40
CA ASP A 68 4.86 -6.66 25.04
C ASP A 68 5.37 -7.97 25.67
N VAL A 69 4.48 -8.75 26.27
CA VAL A 69 4.75 -10.06 26.87
C VAL A 69 5.17 -11.03 25.78
N LEU A 70 6.31 -11.69 25.98
CA LEU A 70 6.85 -12.69 25.06
C LEU A 70 5.98 -13.96 25.09
N VAL A 71 5.43 -14.31 23.93
CA VAL A 71 4.65 -15.53 23.68
C VAL A 71 5.58 -16.70 23.34
N GLY A 72 6.66 -16.41 22.59
CA GLY A 72 7.71 -17.39 22.29
C GLY A 72 8.80 -16.83 21.37
N GLU A 73 9.89 -17.59 21.24
CA GLU A 73 11.02 -17.33 20.35
C GLU A 73 11.23 -18.54 19.43
N TYR A 74 11.53 -18.31 18.14
CA TYR A 74 11.83 -19.35 17.15
C TYR A 74 13.09 -19.02 16.35
N VAL A 75 13.87 -20.06 16.05
CA VAL A 75 15.04 -20.05 15.16
C VAL A 75 15.06 -21.43 14.49
N GLY A 76 15.10 -21.49 13.16
CA GLY A 76 15.09 -22.78 12.45
C GLY A 76 14.44 -22.73 11.06
N PRO A 77 14.28 -23.90 10.42
CA PRO A 77 13.70 -24.03 9.06
C PRO A 77 12.21 -23.66 9.03
N SER A 78 11.57 -23.83 7.86
CA SER A 78 10.16 -23.48 7.67
C SER A 78 9.24 -24.18 8.68
N ALA A 79 8.43 -23.39 9.38
CA ALA A 79 7.62 -23.83 10.52
C ALA A 79 6.32 -23.02 10.62
N ALA A 80 5.27 -23.65 11.16
CA ALA A 80 4.06 -22.95 11.55
C ALA A 80 4.17 -22.54 13.02
N LEU A 81 3.98 -21.25 13.28
CA LEU A 81 4.12 -20.59 14.58
C LEU A 81 2.73 -20.14 15.04
N GLU A 82 2.01 -21.04 15.71
CA GLU A 82 0.62 -20.84 16.10
C GLU A 82 0.53 -20.33 17.54
N VAL A 83 0.12 -19.08 17.74
CA VAL A 83 -0.23 -18.56 19.07
C VAL A 83 -1.59 -19.11 19.46
N LEU A 84 -1.68 -19.84 20.57
CA LEU A 84 -2.89 -20.52 21.01
C LEU A 84 -3.77 -19.62 21.91
N PRO A 85 -5.05 -19.98 22.14
CA PRO A 85 -5.97 -19.23 23.02
C PRO A 85 -5.49 -19.04 24.46
N ASP A 86 -4.60 -19.90 24.95
CA ASP A 86 -3.98 -19.80 26.29
C ASP A 86 -2.76 -18.85 26.33
N GLY A 87 -2.33 -18.33 25.18
CA GLY A 87 -1.16 -17.47 25.04
C GLY A 87 0.18 -18.22 24.96
N SER A 88 0.18 -19.52 24.73
CA SER A 88 1.37 -20.29 24.39
C SER A 88 1.68 -20.24 22.88
N LEU A 89 2.96 -20.43 22.51
CA LEU A 89 3.37 -20.63 21.12
C LEU A 89 3.51 -22.12 20.80
N ARG A 90 2.67 -22.64 19.90
CA ARG A 90 2.85 -23.96 19.30
C ARG A 90 3.67 -23.85 18.02
N VAL A 91 4.84 -24.48 18.03
CA VAL A 91 5.70 -24.67 16.85
C VAL A 91 5.40 -26.02 16.23
N SER A 92 5.17 -26.08 14.92
CA SER A 92 5.09 -27.34 14.17
C SER A 92 5.88 -27.25 12.85
N GLY A 93 6.44 -28.38 12.41
CA GLY A 93 7.16 -28.44 11.14
C GLY A 93 6.21 -28.17 9.98
N TRP A 94 6.54 -27.18 9.15
CA TRP A 94 5.68 -26.76 8.04
C TRP A 94 6.53 -26.54 6.80
N THR A 95 6.51 -27.52 5.90
CA THR A 95 6.79 -27.25 4.51
C THR A 95 5.60 -26.48 3.93
N ALA A 96 5.86 -25.25 3.49
CA ALA A 96 5.14 -24.74 2.32
C ALA A 96 5.41 -25.71 1.16
N ALA A 97 4.55 -26.71 1.00
CA ALA A 97 4.46 -27.41 -0.26
C ALA A 97 3.91 -26.38 -1.25
N ALA A 98 4.82 -25.69 -1.95
CA ALA A 98 4.46 -24.91 -3.12
C ALA A 98 3.59 -25.83 -4.00
N PRO A 99 2.42 -25.37 -4.47
CA PRO A 99 1.51 -26.21 -5.23
C PRO A 99 2.28 -26.80 -6.40
N GLN A 100 2.41 -28.13 -6.42
CA GLN A 100 3.27 -28.80 -7.39
C GLN A 100 2.77 -28.45 -8.78
N PRO A 101 3.60 -27.80 -9.63
CA PRO A 101 3.13 -27.27 -10.88
C PRO A 101 2.65 -28.41 -11.75
N LYS A 102 1.44 -28.28 -12.29
CA LYS A 102 0.83 -29.33 -13.09
C LYS A 102 1.72 -29.57 -14.33
N PRO A 103 1.98 -30.83 -14.74
CA PRO A 103 2.92 -31.10 -15.83
C PRO A 103 2.61 -30.36 -17.14
N GLU A 104 1.33 -30.10 -17.44
CA GLU A 104 0.87 -29.33 -18.59
C GLU A 104 1.25 -27.83 -18.57
N TRP A 105 1.73 -27.30 -17.45
CA TRP A 105 2.24 -25.93 -17.34
C TRP A 105 3.69 -25.79 -17.80
N GLY A 106 4.45 -26.89 -17.87
CA GLY A 106 5.90 -26.86 -18.14
C GLY A 106 6.71 -26.18 -17.02
N GLN A 107 7.90 -25.68 -17.35
CA GLN A 107 8.81 -25.07 -16.37
C GLN A 107 8.51 -23.59 -16.08
N TYR A 108 8.52 -23.19 -14.80
CA TYR A 108 8.59 -21.78 -14.43
C TYR A 108 9.99 -21.24 -14.73
N CYS A 109 10.12 -20.33 -15.70
CA CYS A 109 11.42 -19.83 -16.15
C CYS A 109 11.34 -18.36 -16.59
N ARG A 110 12.51 -17.74 -16.80
CA ARG A 110 12.60 -16.42 -17.43
C ARG A 110 12.20 -16.54 -18.90
N ARG A 111 11.19 -15.78 -19.30
CA ARG A 111 10.54 -15.85 -20.62
C ARG A 111 10.70 -14.57 -21.43
N GLY A 112 11.01 -13.44 -20.78
CA GLY A 112 11.28 -12.14 -21.43
C GLY A 112 12.13 -11.18 -20.57
N GLU A 113 12.30 -9.95 -21.04
CA GLU A 113 13.06 -8.88 -20.38
C GLU A 113 12.60 -7.47 -20.81
N ALA A 114 12.64 -6.50 -19.89
CA ALA A 114 12.48 -5.09 -20.20
C ALA A 114 13.28 -4.17 -19.28
N LEU A 115 14.24 -3.42 -19.82
CA LEU A 115 15.01 -2.39 -19.11
C LEU A 115 15.75 -2.91 -17.86
N GLY A 116 16.16 -4.18 -17.87
CA GLY A 116 16.79 -4.88 -16.74
C GLY A 116 15.81 -5.62 -15.82
N ILE A 117 14.50 -5.43 -15.99
CA ILE A 117 13.45 -6.18 -15.28
C ILE A 117 13.24 -7.52 -15.99
N GLU A 118 13.36 -8.63 -15.24
CA GLU A 118 13.12 -9.97 -15.80
C GLU A 118 11.63 -10.31 -15.81
N ILE A 119 11.15 -10.90 -16.90
CA ILE A 119 9.76 -11.39 -17.02
C ILE A 119 9.77 -12.91 -16.97
N TRP A 120 9.07 -13.47 -15.99
CA TRP A 120 9.01 -14.90 -15.68
C TRP A 120 7.58 -15.43 -15.87
N SER A 121 7.45 -16.67 -16.35
CA SER A 121 6.17 -17.38 -16.40
C SER A 121 6.37 -18.89 -16.49
N TYR A 122 5.30 -19.64 -16.30
CA TYR A 122 5.23 -21.03 -16.77
C TYR A 122 5.15 -21.09 -18.31
N GLU A 123 5.37 -22.27 -18.89
CA GLU A 123 5.47 -22.42 -20.34
C GLU A 123 4.14 -22.40 -21.07
N CYS A 124 3.05 -22.72 -20.37
CA CYS A 124 1.68 -22.61 -20.87
C CYS A 124 1.22 -21.17 -21.16
N VAL A 125 1.91 -20.15 -20.64
CA VAL A 125 1.58 -18.74 -20.90
C VAL A 125 1.96 -18.35 -22.33
N ASP A 126 0.98 -17.78 -23.04
CA ASP A 126 1.09 -17.31 -24.41
C ASP A 126 2.26 -16.31 -24.58
N ARG A 127 3.10 -16.57 -25.57
CA ARG A 127 4.21 -15.67 -25.94
C ARG A 127 3.73 -14.29 -26.40
N ARG A 128 2.44 -14.11 -26.76
CA ARG A 128 1.83 -12.78 -26.91
C ARG A 128 1.85 -12.00 -25.60
N ALA A 129 1.36 -12.58 -24.50
CA ALA A 129 1.31 -11.92 -23.19
C ALA A 129 2.71 -11.48 -22.72
N VAL A 130 3.72 -12.35 -22.91
CA VAL A 130 5.13 -12.00 -22.63
C VAL A 130 5.57 -10.76 -23.41
N ARG A 131 5.36 -10.72 -24.73
CA ARG A 131 5.74 -9.56 -25.57
C ARG A 131 4.95 -8.29 -25.23
N ILE A 132 3.69 -8.42 -24.86
CA ILE A 132 2.87 -7.28 -24.42
C ILE A 132 3.45 -6.72 -23.11
N ALA A 133 3.80 -7.57 -22.15
CA ALA A 133 4.46 -7.15 -20.92
C ALA A 133 5.83 -6.48 -21.17
N GLU A 134 6.67 -7.04 -22.05
CA GLU A 134 7.95 -6.42 -22.46
C GLU A 134 7.72 -5.01 -23.05
N HIS A 135 6.70 -4.86 -23.89
CA HIS A 135 6.33 -3.60 -24.51
C HIS A 135 5.78 -2.59 -23.50
N LEU A 136 4.83 -2.99 -22.65
CA LEU A 136 4.23 -2.11 -21.64
C LEU A 136 5.25 -1.55 -20.66
N LEU A 137 6.16 -2.37 -20.13
CA LEU A 137 7.24 -1.90 -19.26
C LEU A 137 8.17 -0.92 -20.01
N ARG A 138 8.50 -1.19 -21.28
CA ARG A 138 9.31 -0.28 -22.11
C ARG A 138 8.60 1.03 -22.44
N ARG A 139 7.26 1.05 -22.61
CA ARG A 139 6.48 2.30 -22.83
C ARG A 139 6.32 3.10 -21.54
N MET A 140 5.89 2.45 -20.45
CA MET A 140 5.66 3.04 -19.13
C MET A 140 6.89 3.76 -18.59
N LEU A 141 8.07 3.13 -18.73
CA LEU A 141 9.33 3.64 -18.21
C LEU A 141 10.15 4.44 -19.24
N SER A 142 9.59 4.74 -20.43
CA SER A 142 10.33 5.36 -21.53
C SER A 142 10.86 6.77 -21.24
N GLY A 143 10.21 7.51 -20.34
CA GLY A 143 10.66 8.82 -19.85
C GLY A 143 11.27 8.79 -18.44
N SER A 144 11.48 7.62 -17.85
CA SER A 144 12.00 7.49 -16.48
C SER A 144 13.50 7.75 -16.40
N PRO A 145 14.00 8.37 -15.30
CA PRO A 145 15.43 8.57 -15.09
C PRO A 145 16.21 7.23 -15.10
N PRO A 146 17.39 7.13 -15.75
CA PRO A 146 18.21 5.92 -15.74
C PRO A 146 18.54 5.42 -14.32
N GLU A 147 18.69 6.34 -13.37
CA GLU A 147 18.92 6.10 -11.94
C GLU A 147 17.78 5.31 -11.29
N LEU A 148 16.53 5.53 -11.72
CA LEU A 148 15.35 4.81 -11.27
C LEU A 148 15.36 3.38 -11.82
N LEU A 149 15.64 3.22 -13.12
CA LEU A 149 15.75 1.91 -13.78
C LEU A 149 16.85 1.05 -13.13
N ARG A 150 18.00 1.67 -12.82
CA ARG A 150 19.10 1.00 -12.10
C ARG A 150 18.70 0.59 -10.68
N ARG A 151 17.84 1.34 -9.98
CA ARG A 151 17.31 0.94 -8.66
C ARG A 151 16.27 -0.17 -8.75
N LEU A 152 15.39 -0.16 -9.76
CA LEU A 152 14.48 -1.30 -10.03
C LEU A 152 15.27 -2.59 -10.24
N ALA A 153 16.22 -2.61 -11.18
CA ALA A 153 17.01 -3.78 -11.50
C ALA A 153 17.88 -4.24 -10.31
N ALA A 154 18.57 -3.33 -9.62
CA ALA A 154 19.41 -3.66 -8.46
C ALA A 154 18.60 -4.07 -7.22
N GLY A 155 17.36 -3.59 -7.08
CA GLY A 155 16.40 -4.03 -6.07
C GLY A 155 15.68 -5.34 -6.40
N GLY A 156 16.04 -6.00 -7.51
CA GLY A 156 15.49 -7.30 -7.89
C GLY A 156 14.07 -7.25 -8.45
N ALA A 157 13.61 -6.10 -8.95
CA ALA A 157 12.29 -5.94 -9.54
C ALA A 157 12.07 -6.94 -10.70
N ARG A 158 10.97 -7.70 -10.63
CA ARG A 158 10.57 -8.71 -11.61
C ARG A 158 9.09 -8.62 -11.92
N LEU A 159 8.71 -9.22 -13.04
CA LEU A 159 7.32 -9.45 -13.41
C LEU A 159 7.04 -10.94 -13.56
N ALA A 160 6.03 -11.47 -12.86
CA ALA A 160 5.46 -12.80 -13.10
C ALA A 160 4.15 -12.68 -13.87
N ILE A 161 4.00 -13.46 -14.96
CA ILE A 161 2.73 -13.57 -15.69
C ILE A 161 2.00 -14.82 -15.23
N ILE A 162 0.80 -14.63 -14.68
CA ILE A 162 -0.05 -15.70 -14.15
C ILE A 162 -0.89 -16.25 -15.32
N GLY A 163 -0.72 -17.52 -15.69
CA GLY A 163 -1.47 -18.12 -16.81
C GLY A 163 -2.97 -18.27 -16.52
N ARG A 164 -3.81 -18.30 -17.56
CA ARG A 164 -5.29 -18.39 -17.43
C ARG A 164 -5.78 -19.64 -16.67
N SER A 165 -4.99 -20.70 -16.64
CA SER A 165 -5.28 -21.98 -15.95
C SER A 165 -4.64 -22.10 -14.56
N GLN A 166 -4.11 -21.01 -14.01
CA GLN A 166 -3.27 -20.97 -12.80
C GLN A 166 -3.83 -19.97 -11.80
N LEU A 167 -3.52 -20.14 -10.52
CA LEU A 167 -3.88 -19.20 -9.46
C LEU A 167 -2.70 -18.30 -9.08
N THR A 168 -2.97 -17.21 -8.37
CA THR A 168 -1.93 -16.22 -8.00
C THR A 168 -0.85 -16.84 -7.11
N THR A 169 -1.23 -17.72 -6.18
CA THR A 169 -0.29 -18.46 -5.32
C THR A 169 0.32 -19.70 -5.99
N ASP A 170 -0.01 -20.01 -7.25
CA ASP A 170 0.71 -21.03 -8.03
C ASP A 170 2.00 -20.48 -8.66
N MET A 171 2.19 -19.16 -8.64
CA MET A 171 3.46 -18.51 -9.02
C MET A 171 4.48 -18.71 -7.88
N PRO A 172 5.68 -19.28 -8.13
CA PRO A 172 6.65 -19.53 -7.07
C PRO A 172 7.02 -18.30 -6.20
N PRO A 173 7.14 -17.07 -6.74
CA PRO A 173 7.36 -15.87 -5.92
C PRO A 173 6.19 -15.50 -4.99
N HIS A 174 4.97 -15.99 -5.25
CA HIS A 174 3.75 -15.70 -4.48
C HIS A 174 3.20 -16.91 -3.72
N ALA A 175 3.79 -18.11 -3.88
CA ALA A 175 3.35 -19.33 -3.22
C ALA A 175 3.36 -19.24 -1.68
N PHE A 176 4.10 -18.29 -1.10
CA PHE A 176 4.06 -17.99 0.33
C PHE A 176 2.69 -17.45 0.78
N LEU A 177 1.95 -16.74 -0.07
CA LEU A 177 0.61 -16.21 0.22
C LEU A 177 -0.47 -17.29 0.29
N LYS A 178 -0.19 -18.52 -0.16
CA LYS A 178 -1.15 -19.64 -0.04
C LYS A 178 -1.43 -19.88 1.44
N TRP A 179 -2.71 -19.79 1.81
CA TRP A 179 -3.19 -19.87 3.19
C TRP A 179 -2.77 -18.70 4.10
N SER A 180 -2.65 -17.46 3.59
CA SER A 180 -2.73 -16.26 4.44
C SER A 180 -4.15 -16.13 5.02
N GLU A 181 -4.30 -16.34 6.33
CA GLU A 181 -5.59 -16.26 7.01
C GLU A 181 -5.91 -14.78 7.34
N GLY A 182 -6.95 -14.22 6.72
CA GLY A 182 -7.35 -12.83 6.94
C GLY A 182 -8.59 -12.38 6.17
N GLY A 183 -9.61 -13.24 6.09
CA GLY A 183 -10.91 -12.94 5.48
C GLY A 183 -10.94 -12.85 3.93
N ARG A 184 -9.78 -12.74 3.27
CA ARG A 184 -9.65 -12.76 1.80
C ARG A 184 -8.70 -13.85 1.35
N ASP A 185 -9.16 -14.71 0.44
CA ASP A 185 -8.31 -15.66 -0.27
C ASP A 185 -7.73 -14.98 -1.52
N THR A 186 -6.39 -14.88 -1.60
CA THR A 186 -5.67 -14.25 -2.72
C THR A 186 -6.03 -14.89 -4.06
N ASP A 187 -6.24 -16.22 -4.10
CA ASP A 187 -6.50 -16.95 -5.34
C ASP A 187 -7.91 -16.68 -5.92
N THR A 188 -8.84 -16.17 -5.12
CA THR A 188 -10.20 -15.79 -5.56
C THR A 188 -10.39 -14.28 -5.70
N THR A 189 -9.56 -13.47 -5.05
CA THR A 189 -9.75 -12.01 -4.96
C THR A 189 -8.88 -11.20 -5.92
N THR A 190 -7.70 -11.70 -6.34
CA THR A 190 -6.80 -10.92 -7.19
C THR A 190 -6.04 -11.75 -8.23
N ARG A 191 -5.78 -11.13 -9.38
CA ARG A 191 -4.87 -11.58 -10.44
C ARG A 191 -3.77 -10.55 -10.74
N GLY A 192 -3.58 -9.59 -9.83
CA GLY A 192 -2.47 -8.63 -9.80
C GLY A 192 -1.87 -8.54 -8.39
N LEU A 193 -0.57 -8.27 -8.29
CA LEU A 193 0.10 -7.94 -7.03
C LEU A 193 1.28 -7.00 -7.27
N GLY A 194 1.39 -5.95 -6.46
CA GLY A 194 2.50 -5.00 -6.50
C GLY A 194 3.80 -5.55 -5.91
N GLY A 195 4.94 -5.19 -6.49
CA GLY A 195 6.26 -5.56 -5.98
C GLY A 195 6.69 -4.68 -4.79
N THR A 196 7.05 -5.31 -3.67
CA THR A 196 7.66 -4.61 -2.50
C THR A 196 9.17 -4.80 -2.47
N ARG A 197 9.88 -4.36 -1.42
CA ARG A 197 11.33 -4.64 -1.27
C ARG A 197 11.62 -6.07 -0.81
N GLU A 198 10.64 -6.66 -0.11
CA GLU A 198 10.65 -7.98 0.50
C GLU A 198 10.15 -9.03 -0.50
N ALA A 199 9.16 -8.67 -1.32
CA ALA A 199 8.63 -9.47 -2.41
C ALA A 199 8.68 -8.68 -3.74
N PRO A 200 9.85 -8.53 -4.38
CA PRO A 200 10.06 -7.63 -5.52
C PRO A 200 9.51 -8.16 -6.87
N THR A 201 8.56 -9.08 -6.83
CA THR A 201 7.87 -9.58 -8.03
C THR A 201 6.49 -8.93 -8.11
N THR A 202 6.30 -8.02 -9.06
CA THR A 202 4.96 -7.66 -9.53
C THR A 202 4.36 -8.86 -10.26
N SER A 203 3.04 -9.06 -10.22
CA SER A 203 2.36 -10.00 -11.12
C SER A 203 1.10 -9.43 -11.77
N CYS A 204 0.71 -10.04 -12.89
CA CYS A 204 -0.53 -9.74 -13.59
C CYS A 204 -1.05 -10.97 -14.37
N GLY A 205 -2.37 -11.04 -14.56
CA GLY A 205 -3.03 -12.10 -15.31
C GLY A 205 -2.81 -12.02 -16.83
N GLU A 206 -2.61 -13.18 -17.45
CA GLU A 206 -2.50 -13.35 -18.91
C GLU A 206 -3.71 -12.78 -19.68
N GLU A 207 -4.93 -12.98 -19.18
CA GLU A 207 -6.18 -12.38 -19.68
C GLU A 207 -6.19 -10.85 -19.60
N ASN A 208 -5.54 -10.24 -18.60
CA ASN A 208 -5.45 -8.79 -18.50
C ASN A 208 -4.44 -8.22 -19.50
N LEU A 209 -3.25 -8.83 -19.61
CA LEU A 209 -2.26 -8.46 -20.64
C LEU A 209 -2.84 -8.56 -22.06
N THR A 210 -3.71 -9.53 -22.31
CA THR A 210 -4.36 -9.73 -23.62
C THR A 210 -5.71 -9.00 -23.76
N MET A 211 -6.25 -8.42 -22.68
CA MET A 211 -7.64 -7.92 -22.58
C MET A 211 -8.71 -8.91 -23.11
N GLU A 212 -8.43 -10.21 -22.98
CA GLU A 212 -9.22 -11.32 -23.54
C GLU A 212 -9.89 -12.12 -22.41
N GLU A 213 -11.22 -12.01 -22.29
CA GLU A 213 -12.06 -12.73 -21.31
C GLU A 213 -11.75 -12.45 -19.83
N ASP A 214 -11.03 -11.36 -19.54
CA ASP A 214 -10.74 -10.93 -18.17
C ASP A 214 -12.03 -10.71 -17.34
N LYS A 215 -12.09 -11.35 -16.18
CA LYS A 215 -13.18 -11.29 -15.19
C LYS A 215 -12.82 -10.41 -13.99
N PHE A 216 -11.53 -10.23 -13.74
CA PHE A 216 -11.00 -9.47 -12.62
C PHE A 216 -10.90 -7.99 -13.00
N TYR A 217 -10.25 -7.66 -14.11
CA TYR A 217 -9.95 -6.27 -14.51
C TYR A 217 -10.37 -5.92 -15.96
N PRO A 218 -11.58 -6.29 -16.44
CA PRO A 218 -11.99 -6.02 -17.82
C PRO A 218 -12.00 -4.53 -18.22
N SER A 219 -12.09 -3.64 -17.24
CA SER A 219 -12.14 -2.18 -17.39
C SER A 219 -10.78 -1.49 -17.38
N GLU A 220 -9.67 -2.21 -17.15
CA GLU A 220 -8.36 -1.59 -16.87
C GLU A 220 -7.17 -2.51 -17.15
N ASN A 221 -5.97 -1.94 -17.29
CA ASN A 221 -4.73 -2.72 -17.34
C ASN A 221 -4.09 -2.73 -15.94
N ILE A 222 -4.20 -3.86 -15.24
CA ILE A 222 -3.75 -3.97 -13.85
C ILE A 222 -2.22 -3.92 -13.74
N LEU A 223 -1.47 -4.37 -14.77
CA LEU A 223 -0.01 -4.30 -14.73
C LEU A 223 0.49 -2.84 -14.54
N ILE A 224 -0.19 -1.84 -15.09
CA ILE A 224 0.22 -0.44 -14.92
C ILE A 224 0.01 0.04 -13.46
N HIS A 225 -0.99 -0.49 -12.74
CA HIS A 225 -1.17 -0.28 -11.30
C HIS A 225 -0.06 -0.98 -10.50
N GLU A 226 0.07 -2.30 -10.69
CA GLU A 226 0.92 -3.18 -9.89
C GLU A 226 2.43 -2.98 -10.14
N PHE A 227 2.79 -2.47 -11.33
CA PHE A 227 4.15 -2.00 -11.59
C PHE A 227 4.36 -0.55 -11.11
N GLY A 228 3.29 0.23 -10.94
CA GLY A 228 3.33 1.52 -10.23
C GLY A 228 3.80 1.34 -8.79
N HIS A 229 3.24 0.34 -8.07
CA HIS A 229 3.71 -0.08 -6.74
C HIS A 229 5.22 -0.43 -6.73
N ALA A 230 5.69 -1.25 -7.68
CA ALA A 230 7.12 -1.58 -7.79
C ALA A 230 8.01 -0.35 -8.09
N VAL A 231 7.54 0.58 -8.93
CA VAL A 231 8.22 1.87 -9.19
C VAL A 231 8.35 2.67 -7.90
N MET A 232 7.30 2.79 -7.09
CA MET A 232 7.36 3.50 -5.81
C MET A 232 8.28 2.79 -4.80
N ASN A 233 8.03 1.51 -4.53
CA ASN A 233 8.65 0.79 -3.43
C ASN A 233 10.12 0.45 -3.69
N ILE A 234 10.44 0.00 -4.91
CA ILE A 234 11.78 -0.43 -5.29
C ILE A 234 12.51 0.69 -6.05
N GLY A 235 11.83 1.36 -6.98
CA GLY A 235 12.41 2.36 -7.87
C GLY A 235 12.68 3.74 -7.27
N LEU A 236 11.86 4.23 -6.33
CA LEU A 236 12.01 5.60 -5.76
C LEU A 236 12.90 5.65 -4.51
N THR A 237 13.57 6.79 -4.31
CA THR A 237 14.30 7.07 -3.05
C THR A 237 13.33 7.28 -1.88
N THR A 238 13.85 7.25 -0.65
CA THR A 238 13.03 7.47 0.55
C THR A 238 12.47 8.89 0.60
N GLU A 239 13.20 9.86 0.08
CA GLU A 239 12.80 11.26 -0.05
C GLU A 239 11.70 11.44 -1.09
N GLU A 240 11.76 10.69 -2.19
CA GLU A 240 10.72 10.67 -3.23
C GLU A 240 9.42 10.01 -2.70
N ARG A 241 9.50 8.89 -1.97
CA ARG A 241 8.32 8.30 -1.30
C ARG A 241 7.74 9.21 -0.22
N ALA A 242 8.59 9.88 0.56
CA ALA A 242 8.13 10.83 1.58
C ALA A 242 7.41 12.05 0.96
N ALA A 243 7.83 12.50 -0.22
CA ALA A 243 7.12 13.55 -0.98
C ALA A 243 5.75 13.07 -1.48
N ILE A 244 5.63 11.83 -1.96
CA ILE A 244 4.34 11.21 -2.32
C ILE A 244 3.42 11.15 -1.08
N LYS A 245 3.93 10.71 0.08
CA LYS A 245 3.14 10.70 1.32
C LYS A 245 2.64 12.09 1.70
N GLN A 246 3.48 13.13 1.61
CA GLN A 246 3.06 14.51 1.91
C GLN A 246 1.97 15.03 0.97
N LEU A 247 1.93 14.55 -0.28
CA LEU A 247 0.85 14.84 -1.23
C LEU A 247 -0.44 14.09 -0.86
N TYR A 248 -0.34 12.79 -0.53
CA TYR A 248 -1.45 11.98 -0.03
C TYR A 248 -2.07 12.57 1.25
N ASP A 249 -1.26 12.79 2.29
CA ASP A 249 -1.69 13.34 3.58
C ASP A 249 -2.40 14.70 3.39
N LYS A 250 -1.93 15.52 2.44
CA LYS A 250 -2.56 16.78 2.05
C LYS A 250 -3.89 16.57 1.32
N ALA A 251 -3.93 15.71 0.30
CA ALA A 251 -5.12 15.42 -0.48
C ALA A 251 -6.27 14.88 0.40
N TYR A 252 -5.94 13.95 1.31
CA TYR A 252 -6.85 13.39 2.31
C TYR A 252 -7.31 14.44 3.33
N CYS A 253 -6.42 15.32 3.81
CA CYS A 253 -6.79 16.42 4.69
C CYS A 253 -7.74 17.43 4.02
N SER A 254 -7.54 17.74 2.73
CA SER A 254 -8.40 18.69 1.99
C SER A 254 -9.69 18.08 1.43
N GLY A 255 -9.86 16.75 1.46
CA GLY A 255 -10.96 16.07 0.77
C GLY A 255 -10.89 16.26 -0.76
N LEU A 256 -9.68 16.17 -1.33
CA LEU A 256 -9.46 16.36 -2.77
C LEU A 256 -10.10 15.23 -3.60
N TYR A 257 -10.20 14.05 -3.00
CA TYR A 257 -10.93 12.87 -3.44
C TYR A 257 -11.94 12.49 -2.34
N ASP A 258 -12.91 11.65 -2.66
CA ASP A 258 -13.75 11.01 -1.64
C ASP A 258 -12.88 10.08 -0.79
N LYS A 259 -13.05 10.09 0.53
CA LYS A 259 -12.31 9.25 1.47
C LYS A 259 -12.73 7.78 1.41
N ALA A 260 -13.86 7.48 0.77
CA ALA A 260 -14.28 6.13 0.44
C ALA A 260 -13.81 5.65 -0.96
N SER A 261 -13.17 6.52 -1.78
CA SER A 261 -12.52 6.08 -3.02
C SER A 261 -11.18 5.41 -2.69
N TYR A 262 -10.89 4.29 -3.37
CA TYR A 262 -9.70 3.46 -3.12
C TYR A 262 -8.36 4.21 -3.26
N ILE A 263 -8.29 5.24 -4.11
CA ILE A 263 -7.16 6.19 -4.20
C ILE A 263 -6.82 6.90 -2.88
N MET A 264 -7.71 6.85 -1.87
CA MET A 264 -7.53 7.39 -0.52
C MET A 264 -7.35 6.32 0.58
N GLU A 265 -7.18 5.04 0.23
CA GLU A 265 -6.93 3.95 1.20
C GLU A 265 -5.57 4.14 1.92
N ASN A 266 -4.52 4.47 1.17
CA ASN A 266 -3.18 4.80 1.67
C ASN A 266 -2.31 5.50 0.59
N GLU A 267 -1.10 5.93 0.95
CA GLU A 267 -0.16 6.61 0.03
C GLU A 267 0.35 5.77 -1.16
N GLU A 268 0.31 4.44 -1.10
CA GLU A 268 0.71 3.54 -2.20
C GLU A 268 -0.41 3.42 -3.23
N GLU A 269 -1.67 3.23 -2.81
CA GLU A 269 -2.83 3.23 -3.73
C GLU A 269 -3.03 4.60 -4.39
N TYR A 270 -2.82 5.69 -3.65
CA TYR A 270 -2.79 7.06 -4.17
C TYR A 270 -1.80 7.21 -5.34
N TRP A 271 -0.65 6.54 -5.26
CA TRP A 271 0.35 6.51 -6.32
C TRP A 271 -0.01 5.54 -7.46
N ALA A 272 -0.56 4.36 -7.17
CA ALA A 272 -0.83 3.32 -8.16
C ALA A 272 -2.05 3.65 -9.05
N GLU A 273 -3.15 4.11 -8.45
CA GLU A 273 -4.31 4.67 -9.18
C GLU A 273 -3.91 5.93 -9.96
N GLY A 274 -3.09 6.80 -9.35
CA GLY A 274 -2.50 7.94 -10.04
C GLY A 274 -1.62 7.54 -11.23
N THR A 275 -0.92 6.40 -11.15
CA THR A 275 -0.13 5.83 -12.24
C THR A 275 -1.03 5.30 -13.35
N GLN A 276 -2.12 4.58 -13.04
CA GLN A 276 -3.12 4.18 -14.04
C GLN A 276 -3.72 5.40 -14.77
N ALA A 277 -4.13 6.42 -14.01
CA ALA A 277 -4.64 7.67 -14.57
C ALA A 277 -3.59 8.38 -15.44
N TRP A 278 -2.30 8.39 -15.06
CA TRP A 278 -1.23 8.99 -15.87
C TRP A 278 -1.03 8.36 -17.25
N PHE A 279 -1.48 7.11 -17.45
CA PHE A 279 -1.39 6.40 -18.73
C PHE A 279 -2.76 6.11 -19.37
N ASP A 280 -3.85 6.69 -18.85
CA ASP A 280 -5.25 6.43 -19.24
C ASP A 280 -5.59 4.92 -19.23
N ALA A 281 -5.04 4.19 -18.25
CA ALA A 281 -5.04 2.74 -18.18
C ALA A 281 -6.26 2.11 -17.49
N THR A 282 -7.30 2.89 -17.19
CA THR A 282 -8.56 2.42 -16.59
C THR A 282 -9.75 3.24 -17.10
N LEU A 283 -10.90 2.59 -17.29
CA LEU A 283 -12.18 3.27 -17.48
C LEU A 283 -12.88 3.63 -16.17
N ARG A 284 -12.40 3.10 -15.03
CA ARG A 284 -13.08 3.19 -13.74
C ARG A 284 -13.11 4.62 -13.20
N ASP A 285 -14.21 4.97 -12.56
CA ASP A 285 -14.43 6.24 -11.86
C ASP A 285 -14.71 6.04 -10.35
N ASP A 286 -15.11 4.83 -9.95
CA ASP A 286 -15.43 4.43 -8.58
C ASP A 286 -14.22 4.50 -7.63
N VAL A 287 -13.04 4.08 -8.09
CA VAL A 287 -11.80 4.03 -7.29
C VAL A 287 -11.06 5.36 -7.19
N THR A 288 -11.29 6.30 -8.11
CA THR A 288 -10.50 7.54 -8.25
C THR A 288 -11.29 8.83 -8.11
N SER A 289 -12.53 8.76 -7.61
CA SER A 289 -13.50 9.87 -7.64
C SER A 289 -13.64 10.50 -9.04
N GLY A 290 -13.57 9.66 -10.09
CA GLY A 290 -13.66 10.04 -11.50
C GLY A 290 -12.36 10.41 -12.21
N VAL A 291 -11.19 10.33 -11.57
CA VAL A 291 -9.87 10.70 -12.14
C VAL A 291 -9.18 9.51 -12.81
N ASN A 292 -9.45 9.31 -14.10
CA ASN A 292 -8.96 8.15 -14.86
C ASN A 292 -8.20 8.48 -16.17
N THR A 293 -7.85 9.75 -16.38
CA THR A 293 -6.93 10.15 -17.48
C THR A 293 -5.91 11.16 -16.97
N ARG A 294 -4.80 11.31 -17.71
CA ARG A 294 -3.72 12.23 -17.34
C ARG A 294 -4.19 13.67 -17.22
N GLU A 295 -5.11 14.09 -18.08
CA GLU A 295 -5.67 15.45 -18.13
C GLU A 295 -6.54 15.71 -16.90
N LYS A 296 -7.37 14.73 -16.53
CA LYS A 296 -8.13 14.78 -15.27
C LYS A 296 -7.21 14.84 -14.06
N LEU A 297 -6.13 14.06 -14.05
CA LEU A 297 -5.17 14.05 -12.96
C LEU A 297 -4.43 15.40 -12.85
N LYS A 298 -3.92 15.94 -13.96
CA LYS A 298 -3.33 17.30 -14.02
C LYS A 298 -4.28 18.39 -13.54
N MET A 299 -5.58 18.25 -13.78
CA MET A 299 -6.61 19.20 -13.36
C MET A 299 -7.01 19.06 -11.89
N ARG A 300 -7.16 17.82 -11.37
CA ARG A 300 -7.57 17.56 -9.97
C ARG A 300 -6.40 17.65 -9.01
N ASP A 301 -5.30 16.95 -9.29
CA ASP A 301 -4.11 16.90 -8.46
C ASP A 301 -2.84 17.23 -9.26
N PRO A 302 -2.59 18.53 -9.52
CA PRO A 302 -1.36 18.98 -10.15
C PRO A 302 -0.09 18.67 -9.32
N GLY A 303 -0.24 18.33 -8.03
CA GLY A 303 0.88 17.91 -7.18
C GLY A 303 1.36 16.51 -7.54
N LEU A 304 0.44 15.54 -7.53
CA LEU A 304 0.74 14.17 -7.96
C LEU A 304 1.18 14.14 -9.43
N ALA A 305 0.50 14.88 -10.30
CA ALA A 305 0.87 15.00 -11.71
C ALA A 305 2.31 15.52 -11.93
N ALA A 306 2.83 16.39 -11.07
CA ALA A 306 4.22 16.85 -11.14
C ALA A 306 5.23 15.75 -10.76
N VAL A 307 4.89 14.89 -9.79
CA VAL A 307 5.72 13.71 -9.46
C VAL A 307 5.68 12.69 -10.59
N MET A 308 4.50 12.40 -11.15
CA MET A 308 4.34 11.54 -12.33
C MET A 308 5.18 12.04 -13.51
N THR A 309 5.19 13.36 -13.76
CA THR A 309 6.02 14.00 -14.79
C THR A 309 7.51 13.74 -14.57
N ARG A 310 7.99 13.77 -13.31
CA ARG A 310 9.40 13.49 -12.96
C ARG A 310 9.76 12.00 -13.06
N VAL A 311 8.81 11.10 -12.76
CA VAL A 311 9.05 9.66 -12.65
C VAL A 311 8.88 8.92 -13.97
N TYR A 312 7.90 9.32 -14.80
CA TYR A 312 7.57 8.67 -16.07
C TYR A 312 7.79 9.56 -17.30
N GLY A 313 8.00 10.87 -17.12
CA GLY A 313 7.95 11.85 -18.19
C GLY A 313 6.52 12.17 -18.65
N ASP A 314 6.35 13.33 -19.31
CA ASP A 314 5.08 13.72 -19.94
C ASP A 314 5.01 13.30 -21.42
N GLY A 315 5.53 12.11 -21.73
CA GLY A 315 5.52 11.57 -23.10
C GLY A 315 4.10 11.34 -23.63
N PRO A 316 3.88 11.39 -24.96
CA PRO A 316 2.54 11.33 -25.55
C PRO A 316 1.85 9.96 -25.45
N TRP A 317 2.53 8.93 -24.94
CA TRP A 317 1.94 7.59 -24.81
C TRP A 317 0.79 7.55 -23.81
N ARG A 318 -0.20 6.72 -24.13
CA ARG A 318 -1.32 6.26 -23.31
C ARG A 318 -1.59 4.80 -23.65
N TYR A 319 -1.99 4.01 -22.67
CA TYR A 319 -2.26 2.58 -22.83
C TYR A 319 -3.31 2.24 -23.91
N PRO A 320 -4.44 2.97 -24.06
CA PRO A 320 -5.47 2.63 -25.05
C PRO A 320 -5.01 2.62 -26.51
N HIS A 321 -3.85 3.21 -26.84
CA HIS A 321 -3.26 3.14 -28.18
C HIS A 321 -2.60 1.78 -28.49
N ASP A 322 -2.16 1.05 -27.46
CA ASP A 322 -1.47 -0.23 -27.59
C ASP A 322 -2.29 -1.41 -27.00
N SER A 323 -3.47 -1.14 -26.43
CA SER A 323 -4.34 -2.14 -25.80
C SER A 323 -4.77 -3.22 -26.80
N PRO A 324 -4.50 -4.53 -26.57
CA PRO A 324 -4.81 -5.58 -27.55
C PRO A 324 -6.30 -5.78 -27.84
N ALA A 325 -7.17 -5.38 -26.90
CA ALA A 325 -8.60 -5.27 -27.11
C ALA A 325 -9.18 -4.07 -26.31
N PRO A 326 -10.40 -3.60 -26.62
CA PRO A 326 -11.04 -2.51 -25.87
C PRO A 326 -11.39 -2.91 -24.43
N PHE A 327 -11.21 -1.97 -23.49
CA PHE A 327 -11.74 -2.06 -22.14
C PHE A 327 -13.27 -2.25 -22.12
N ARG A 328 -13.77 -2.96 -21.10
CA ARG A 328 -15.19 -3.28 -20.92
C ARG A 328 -15.59 -3.00 -19.46
N MET A 329 -16.61 -2.18 -19.27
CA MET A 329 -17.20 -2.00 -17.93
C MET A 329 -17.83 -3.31 -17.44
N ARG A 330 -17.56 -3.73 -16.19
CA ARG A 330 -18.27 -4.86 -15.55
C ARG A 330 -19.78 -4.61 -15.59
N SER A 331 -20.56 -5.60 -16.01
CA SER A 331 -22.02 -5.52 -15.99
C SER A 331 -22.55 -5.38 -14.55
N THR A 332 -23.81 -4.94 -14.41
CA THR A 332 -24.49 -4.90 -13.11
C THR A 332 -24.71 -6.30 -12.51
N SER A 333 -24.76 -7.35 -13.34
CA SER A 333 -24.78 -8.75 -12.88
C SER A 333 -23.41 -9.27 -12.43
N GLN A 334 -22.32 -8.83 -13.06
CA GLN A 334 -20.94 -9.18 -12.67
C GLN A 334 -20.52 -8.52 -11.36
N ARG A 335 -21.01 -7.30 -11.05
CA ARG A 335 -20.75 -6.66 -9.75
C ARG A 335 -21.32 -7.48 -8.59
N ARG A 336 -22.60 -7.89 -8.67
CA ARG A 336 -23.24 -8.70 -7.60
C ARG A 336 -22.60 -10.08 -7.36
N SER A 337 -21.76 -10.58 -8.26
CA SER A 337 -21.12 -11.90 -8.13
C SER A 337 -19.72 -11.85 -7.51
N SER A 338 -19.04 -10.69 -7.45
CA SER A 338 -17.85 -10.54 -6.59
C SER A 338 -18.22 -10.43 -5.10
N ASP A 339 -19.38 -9.86 -4.81
CA ASP A 339 -19.76 -9.42 -3.47
C ASP A 339 -20.49 -10.52 -2.66
N GLY A 340 -20.73 -11.70 -3.28
CA GLY A 340 -21.65 -12.73 -2.81
C GLY A 340 -21.10 -14.16 -2.81
N ALA A 341 -19.77 -14.34 -2.77
CA ALA A 341 -19.10 -15.64 -2.85
C ALA A 341 -19.17 -16.48 -1.55
N ALA A 342 -20.31 -16.48 -0.86
CA ALA A 342 -20.60 -17.42 0.22
C ALA A 342 -21.24 -18.69 -0.35
N SER A 343 -20.58 -19.85 -0.25
CA SER A 343 -21.10 -21.11 -0.79
C SER A 343 -22.35 -21.60 -0.03
N PRO A 344 -23.46 -21.91 -0.71
CA PRO A 344 -24.63 -22.49 -0.08
C PRO A 344 -24.51 -24.02 -0.02
N GLU A 345 -24.29 -24.57 1.18
CA GLU A 345 -24.52 -25.99 1.47
C GLU A 345 -25.72 -26.18 2.42
N ALA A 346 -26.28 -27.39 2.42
CA ALA A 346 -27.22 -27.93 3.41
C ALA A 346 -28.69 -27.42 3.43
N ALA A 347 -29.40 -27.49 2.29
CA ALA A 347 -30.81 -27.95 2.23
C ALA A 347 -31.24 -28.26 0.78
N GLY A 348 -32.00 -29.32 0.46
CA GLY A 348 -32.41 -30.46 1.28
C GLY A 348 -33.55 -31.28 0.66
N ALA A 349 -33.27 -32.51 0.21
CA ALA A 349 -34.20 -33.55 -0.28
C ALA A 349 -35.10 -33.23 -1.51
N ALA A 350 -35.33 -34.24 -2.36
CA ALA A 350 -36.17 -34.13 -3.55
C ALA A 350 -37.65 -34.49 -3.27
N GLY A 351 -38.57 -33.78 -3.94
CA GLY A 351 -40.00 -34.11 -4.05
C GLY A 351 -40.42 -34.15 -5.53
N GLN A 352 -41.44 -34.94 -5.89
CA GLN A 352 -41.63 -35.39 -7.27
C GLN A 352 -42.93 -34.91 -7.96
N HIS A 353 -42.83 -34.70 -9.28
CA HIS A 353 -43.85 -34.96 -10.31
C HIS A 353 -45.07 -34.00 -10.48
N PRO A 354 -45.76 -34.00 -11.67
CA PRO A 354 -45.97 -32.73 -12.40
C PRO A 354 -47.35 -32.50 -13.10
N SER A 355 -47.57 -31.29 -13.62
CA SER A 355 -48.42 -30.93 -14.80
C SER A 355 -48.39 -29.40 -15.01
N GLY A 356 -48.66 -28.77 -16.16
CA GLY A 356 -48.97 -29.23 -17.54
C GLY A 356 -49.52 -28.06 -18.40
N GLY A 357 -49.28 -28.06 -19.73
CA GLY A 357 -49.69 -26.97 -20.68
C GLY A 357 -48.67 -25.81 -20.77
N ALA A 358 -48.35 -25.15 -21.91
CA ALA A 358 -49.04 -24.82 -23.18
C ALA A 358 -50.07 -23.66 -23.06
N ALA A 359 -50.15 -22.65 -23.94
CA ALA A 359 -49.27 -22.19 -25.04
C ALA A 359 -49.68 -20.74 -25.50
N GLY A 360 -48.92 -20.12 -26.42
CA GLY A 360 -49.18 -18.77 -26.99
C GLY A 360 -48.29 -17.68 -26.34
N ALA A 361 -47.54 -16.80 -27.02
CA ALA A 361 -47.61 -16.13 -28.33
C ALA A 361 -48.52 -14.88 -28.37
N ASP A 362 -47.92 -13.68 -28.27
CA ASP A 362 -47.97 -12.60 -29.30
C ASP A 362 -47.44 -11.24 -28.75
N ALA A 363 -47.00 -10.35 -29.64
CA ALA A 363 -46.51 -8.99 -29.38
C ALA A 363 -46.36 -8.17 -30.68
N PRO A 364 -46.19 -6.82 -30.66
CA PRO A 364 -46.27 -5.87 -29.55
C PRO A 364 -47.55 -4.98 -29.74
N PRO A 365 -47.63 -3.68 -30.12
CA PRO A 365 -46.68 -2.54 -30.15
C PRO A 365 -47.16 -1.22 -29.44
N ASP A 366 -46.18 -0.33 -29.25
CA ASP A 366 -46.23 1.15 -29.45
C ASP A 366 -46.69 2.20 -28.40
N LEU A 367 -46.07 3.38 -28.59
CA LEU A 367 -46.40 4.75 -28.14
C LEU A 367 -46.18 5.22 -26.67
N ALA A 368 -44.97 5.74 -26.46
CA ALA A 368 -44.69 7.14 -26.07
C ALA A 368 -44.99 7.71 -24.64
N ALA A 369 -43.87 8.10 -24.00
CA ALA A 369 -43.65 9.37 -23.29
C ALA A 369 -44.54 9.82 -22.11
N ALA A 370 -43.94 9.81 -20.91
CA ALA A 370 -44.21 10.79 -19.85
C ALA A 370 -42.90 11.18 -19.15
N ALA A 371 -42.64 12.48 -19.02
CA ALA A 371 -41.51 13.01 -18.24
C ALA A 371 -42.00 13.53 -16.89
N ALA A 372 -41.38 13.10 -15.79
CA ALA A 372 -41.62 13.60 -14.46
C ALA A 372 -40.29 13.71 -13.70
N ALA A 373 -40.09 14.83 -12.99
CA ALA A 373 -38.85 15.08 -12.25
C ALA A 373 -38.82 14.30 -10.92
N ALA A 374 -37.67 13.72 -10.60
CA ALA A 374 -37.38 13.17 -9.28
C ALA A 374 -36.16 13.90 -8.69
N ALA A 375 -36.28 14.38 -7.45
CA ALA A 375 -35.19 14.99 -6.71
C ALA A 375 -34.14 13.93 -6.28
N PRO A 376 -32.85 14.29 -6.10
CA PRO A 376 -31.82 13.33 -5.70
C PRO A 376 -32.14 12.73 -4.33
N THR A 377 -32.46 11.44 -4.31
CA THR A 377 -32.72 10.71 -3.07
C THR A 377 -31.38 10.35 -2.44
N THR A 378 -30.99 11.06 -1.37
CA THR A 378 -29.78 10.74 -0.61
C THR A 378 -29.96 9.40 0.09
N LEU A 379 -29.24 8.37 -0.37
CA LEU A 379 -29.09 7.13 0.37
C LEU A 379 -28.14 7.39 1.56
N SER A 380 -28.71 7.47 2.76
CA SER A 380 -27.95 7.51 4.00
C SER A 380 -27.16 6.21 4.16
N ALA A 381 -25.85 6.31 4.32
CA ALA A 381 -24.97 5.15 4.45
C ALA A 381 -24.81 4.72 5.92
N PRO A 382 -25.31 3.54 6.32
CA PRO A 382 -24.57 2.71 7.27
C PRO A 382 -23.25 2.20 6.63
N ASP A 383 -22.52 1.31 7.31
CA ASP A 383 -21.37 0.55 6.80
C ASP A 383 -20.05 1.33 6.53
N VAL A 384 -20.08 2.67 6.44
CA VAL A 384 -18.86 3.51 6.39
C VAL A 384 -18.04 3.35 7.67
N GLU A 385 -18.70 3.30 8.83
CA GLU A 385 -18.03 3.32 10.14
C GLU A 385 -17.29 1.99 10.45
N GLU A 386 -17.78 0.85 9.94
CA GLU A 386 -17.08 -0.44 10.07
C GLU A 386 -15.81 -0.53 9.19
N SER A 387 -15.75 0.27 8.11
CA SER A 387 -14.56 0.36 7.25
C SER A 387 -13.46 1.22 7.88
N MET A 388 -13.82 2.29 8.60
CA MET A 388 -12.86 3.20 9.24
C MET A 388 -12.05 2.55 10.37
N GLU A 389 -12.55 1.50 11.02
CA GLU A 389 -11.79 0.77 12.04
C GLU A 389 -10.74 -0.17 11.43
N ARG A 390 -10.94 -0.63 10.18
CA ARG A 390 -10.00 -1.51 9.45
C ARG A 390 -8.76 -0.74 8.99
N ALA A 391 -8.93 0.48 8.49
CA ALA A 391 -7.84 1.34 8.01
C ALA A 391 -6.82 1.77 9.11
N ARG A 392 -7.25 1.84 10.37
CA ARG A 392 -6.37 2.17 11.53
C ARG A 392 -5.22 1.18 11.74
N LEU A 393 -5.28 0.01 11.10
CA LEU A 393 -4.37 -1.12 11.34
C LEU A 393 -3.27 -1.27 10.29
N ALA A 394 -3.43 -0.63 9.12
CA ALA A 394 -2.35 -0.48 8.13
C ALA A 394 -1.52 0.80 8.38
N ALA A 395 -2.17 1.89 8.82
CA ALA A 395 -1.59 3.23 8.84
C ALA A 395 -0.56 3.52 9.97
N SER A 396 -0.17 2.55 10.79
CA SER A 396 0.83 2.72 11.86
C SER A 396 2.29 2.58 11.41
N TRP A 397 2.53 2.31 10.12
CA TRP A 397 3.77 1.69 9.62
C TRP A 397 4.72 2.60 8.81
N SER A 398 4.79 3.90 9.13
CA SER A 398 5.78 4.82 8.53
C SER A 398 6.41 5.82 9.53
N GLY A 399 6.43 5.49 10.83
CA GLY A 399 6.55 6.49 11.91
C GLY A 399 7.67 6.33 12.96
N ALA A 400 8.73 5.54 12.75
CA ALA A 400 9.88 5.48 13.68
C ALA A 400 11.20 5.09 12.98
N GLY A 401 12.33 5.73 13.34
CA GLY A 401 13.65 5.31 12.82
C GLY A 401 14.80 6.33 12.79
N GLY A 402 14.58 7.61 13.12
CA GLY A 402 15.63 8.63 13.09
C GLY A 402 16.64 8.51 14.26
N GLY A 403 17.71 7.73 14.08
CA GLY A 403 18.75 7.54 15.11
C GLY A 403 20.17 7.39 14.52
N ALA A 404 20.97 8.45 14.58
CA ALA A 404 22.33 8.46 14.04
C ALA A 404 23.32 7.73 14.99
N GLY A 405 24.02 6.70 14.48
CA GLY A 405 25.10 6.01 15.16
C GLY A 405 26.43 6.20 14.41
N GLY A 406 27.24 7.18 14.84
CA GLY A 406 28.54 7.45 14.23
C GLY A 406 29.63 6.47 14.69
N TRP A 407 30.50 6.05 13.75
CA TRP A 407 31.69 5.26 14.06
C TRP A 407 32.84 6.18 14.52
N LEU A 408 33.53 5.80 15.60
CA LEU A 408 34.70 6.52 16.13
C LEU A 408 35.80 5.56 16.59
N LEU A 409 37.00 5.73 16.04
CA LEU A 409 38.29 5.30 16.60
C LEU A 409 39.37 6.37 16.22
N PRO A 410 40.52 6.45 16.94
CA PRO A 410 40.91 7.74 17.54
C PRO A 410 42.21 8.40 16.99
N GLY A 411 42.45 9.68 17.32
CA GLY A 411 43.70 10.37 16.89
C GLY A 411 43.95 11.86 17.24
N VAL A 412 43.48 12.36 18.40
CA VAL A 412 43.96 13.50 19.25
C VAL A 412 45.25 14.28 18.80
N PRO A 413 45.41 15.63 19.00
CA PRO A 413 44.47 16.69 19.42
C PRO A 413 44.44 17.98 18.54
N GLY A 414 43.45 18.84 18.76
CA GLY A 414 43.47 20.27 18.39
C GLY A 414 42.47 21.06 19.25
N SER A 415 42.85 22.21 19.80
CA SER A 415 42.12 22.87 20.91
C SER A 415 41.51 24.24 20.57
N LEU A 416 40.56 24.67 21.42
CA LEU A 416 39.95 26.00 21.55
C LEU A 416 38.81 26.38 20.57
N SER A 417 37.58 26.10 21.03
CA SER A 417 36.53 27.09 21.32
C SER A 417 36.56 28.44 20.58
N CYS A 418 35.45 28.78 19.91
CA CYS A 418 35.00 30.18 19.83
C CYS A 418 33.46 30.28 19.75
N CYS A 419 32.88 31.25 20.46
CA CYS A 419 31.45 31.58 20.40
C CYS A 419 31.15 32.63 19.31
N LEU A 420 29.88 32.75 18.92
CA LEU A 420 29.36 33.91 18.17
C LEU A 420 29.49 35.19 19.01
N PRO A 421 29.78 36.32 18.36
CA PRO A 421 28.77 37.38 18.27
C PRO A 421 28.62 37.92 16.83
N GLY A 422 27.74 38.90 16.62
CA GLY A 422 27.47 39.50 15.30
C GLY A 422 27.52 41.04 15.26
N CYS A 423 26.91 41.58 14.21
CA CYS A 423 26.66 43.01 13.90
C CYS A 423 27.77 43.84 13.21
N LEU A 424 27.30 44.77 12.36
CA LEU A 424 27.97 45.90 11.69
C LEU A 424 28.87 45.62 10.47
N GLY A 425 28.68 46.43 9.40
CA GLY A 425 29.59 46.53 8.25
C GLY A 425 28.91 46.69 6.88
N GLY A 426 28.75 47.93 6.40
CA GLY A 426 28.24 48.22 5.04
C GLY A 426 29.33 48.13 3.95
N PRO A 427 28.96 47.96 2.66
CA PRO A 427 29.91 47.71 1.57
C PRO A 427 30.74 48.95 1.18
N ARG A 428 32.02 48.70 0.82
CA ARG A 428 32.91 49.70 0.19
C ARG A 428 32.91 49.54 -1.35
N ARG A 429 33.34 50.61 -2.04
CA ARG A 429 33.30 50.76 -3.51
C ARG A 429 34.44 50.03 -4.24
N SER A 430 34.16 49.60 -5.46
CA SER A 430 35.14 49.15 -6.48
C SER A 430 35.87 50.32 -7.18
N PRO A 431 37.02 50.09 -7.84
CA PRO A 431 37.83 51.12 -8.53
C PRO A 431 37.37 51.43 -9.98
N ARG A 432 38.13 52.29 -10.69
CA ARG A 432 37.82 52.96 -11.97
C ARG A 432 38.43 52.28 -13.23
N GLY A 433 37.95 52.71 -14.40
CA GLY A 433 38.57 52.60 -15.74
C GLY A 433 37.48 52.59 -16.82
N GLU A 434 36.99 53.71 -17.36
CA GLU A 434 37.56 54.71 -18.29
C GLU A 434 37.44 54.35 -19.78
N GLY A 435 36.94 55.32 -20.58
CA GLY A 435 36.68 55.24 -22.03
C GLY A 435 35.28 54.73 -22.42
N GLY A 436 34.48 55.38 -23.27
CA GLY A 436 34.59 56.76 -23.82
C GLY A 436 33.66 56.99 -25.04
N VAL A 437 33.10 58.21 -25.18
CA VAL A 437 32.31 58.74 -26.34
C VAL A 437 30.93 58.08 -26.55
N GLY A 438 29.82 58.80 -26.81
CA GLY A 438 29.56 60.25 -26.79
C GLY A 438 28.15 60.65 -27.30
N GLU A 439 27.79 61.93 -27.10
CA GLU A 439 26.75 62.75 -27.77
C GLU A 439 25.23 62.47 -27.56
N GLY A 440 24.40 63.53 -27.76
CA GLY A 440 22.94 63.56 -27.59
C GLY A 440 22.45 63.97 -26.18
N GLU A 441 22.35 65.24 -25.77
CA GLU A 441 21.48 66.37 -26.19
C GLU A 441 19.98 66.30 -25.80
N PHE A 442 19.39 67.50 -25.59
CA PHE A 442 18.09 67.81 -24.96
C PHE A 442 17.98 67.43 -23.46
N GLY A 443 17.46 68.25 -22.54
CA GLY A 443 16.82 69.58 -22.62
C GLY A 443 15.34 69.52 -22.19
N ALA A 444 14.80 70.37 -21.30
CA ALA A 444 15.41 71.43 -20.50
C ALA A 444 14.54 71.80 -19.26
N THR A 445 15.13 72.51 -18.30
CA THR A 445 14.52 73.51 -17.37
C THR A 445 13.19 73.25 -16.62
N ALA A 446 13.27 73.30 -15.28
CA ALA A 446 12.48 74.17 -14.38
C ALA A 446 10.93 73.97 -14.23
N SER A 447 10.26 74.36 -13.12
CA SER A 447 10.67 74.68 -11.74
C SER A 447 9.43 74.89 -10.84
N GLY A 448 9.55 74.72 -9.51
CA GLY A 448 8.86 75.62 -8.57
C GLY A 448 7.90 75.03 -7.51
N ARG A 449 8.20 75.36 -6.24
CA ARG A 449 7.29 75.65 -5.11
C ARG A 449 6.22 74.63 -4.66
N ALA A 450 6.55 73.97 -3.53
CA ALA A 450 5.90 74.10 -2.22
C ALA A 450 4.35 74.14 -2.10
N GLY A 451 3.80 73.19 -1.33
CA GLY A 451 2.47 73.24 -0.72
C GLY A 451 2.46 72.42 0.59
N SER A 452 1.78 72.92 1.63
CA SER A 452 1.73 72.32 2.97
C SER A 452 0.43 71.54 3.23
N GLY A 453 0.50 70.50 4.07
CA GLY A 453 -0.66 69.73 4.54
C GLY A 453 -0.37 69.08 5.91
N LEU A 454 -1.37 69.02 6.79
CA LEU A 454 -1.25 68.63 8.20
C LEU A 454 -2.26 67.53 8.59
N CYS A 455 -2.10 67.02 9.83
CA CYS A 455 -2.91 65.98 10.49
C CYS A 455 -2.70 64.55 9.93
N GLY A 456 -2.69 63.47 10.73
CA GLY A 456 -2.94 63.28 12.18
C GLY A 456 -3.67 61.93 12.37
N GLY A 457 -3.59 61.19 13.48
CA GLY A 457 -2.91 61.31 14.77
C GLY A 457 -3.31 60.12 15.67
N CYS A 458 -2.80 60.03 16.90
CA CYS A 458 -2.98 58.93 17.89
C CYS A 458 -2.28 57.60 17.51
N LEU A 459 -1.36 57.00 18.31
CA LEU A 459 -1.25 56.71 19.76
C LEU A 459 -2.08 55.49 20.23
N ALA A 460 -1.69 54.68 21.22
CA ALA A 460 -0.40 54.15 21.73
C ALA A 460 -0.62 53.53 23.14
N GLY A 461 0.25 52.60 23.57
CA GLY A 461 0.25 52.00 24.92
C GLY A 461 -0.37 50.60 24.95
N ALA A 462 0.26 49.49 25.39
CA ALA A 462 1.28 49.17 26.40
C ALA A 462 0.71 48.74 27.76
N GLY A 463 1.19 47.59 28.27
CA GLY A 463 0.84 47.00 29.57
C GLY A 463 1.30 45.54 29.64
N ALA A 464 1.93 45.13 30.75
CA ALA A 464 2.51 43.79 30.93
C ALA A 464 2.03 43.14 32.24
N GLY A 465 2.11 41.80 32.34
CA GLY A 465 1.81 41.07 33.57
C GLY A 465 2.15 39.58 33.48
N LEU A 466 2.86 39.06 34.48
CA LEU A 466 3.16 37.63 34.63
C LEU A 466 2.28 37.02 35.72
N ARG A 467 1.86 35.75 35.56
CA ARG A 467 2.35 34.60 36.36
C ARG A 467 1.59 33.30 36.06
N ALA A 468 2.21 32.18 36.42
CA ALA A 468 1.61 30.85 36.39
C ALA A 468 0.96 30.49 37.73
N GLY A 469 0.06 29.50 37.72
CA GLY A 469 -0.51 28.86 38.90
C GLY A 469 -1.04 27.47 38.55
N ALA A 470 -0.75 26.48 39.40
CA ALA A 470 -1.27 25.12 39.27
C ALA A 470 -2.40 24.85 40.28
N GLY A 471 -3.27 23.89 39.99
CA GLY A 471 -4.33 23.44 40.90
C GLY A 471 -4.78 22.02 40.55
N ALA A 472 -5.16 21.22 41.54
CA ALA A 472 -5.42 19.79 41.36
C ALA A 472 -6.59 19.27 42.21
N ALA A 473 -7.56 18.60 41.54
CA ALA A 473 -8.59 17.72 42.12
C ALA A 473 -9.53 18.37 43.17
N PRO A 474 -10.46 17.63 43.84
CA PRO A 474 -11.04 16.29 43.56
C PRO A 474 -12.60 16.28 43.54
N GLY A 475 -13.25 15.10 43.40
CA GLY A 475 -14.63 14.93 43.91
C GLY A 475 -15.49 13.77 43.35
N CYS A 476 -15.79 12.78 44.21
CA CYS A 476 -16.99 11.88 44.30
C CYS A 476 -17.54 11.11 43.05
N GLY A 477 -18.17 9.92 43.20
CA GLY A 477 -18.31 9.07 44.39
C GLY A 477 -19.21 7.82 44.23
N THR A 478 -18.85 6.75 44.96
CA THR A 478 -19.68 5.69 45.61
C THR A 478 -20.96 5.09 44.97
N ALA A 479 -20.93 3.76 44.72
CA ALA A 479 -21.93 2.69 45.02
C ALA A 479 -21.84 1.56 43.95
N LEU A 480 -21.61 0.25 44.19
CA LEU A 480 -21.95 -0.72 45.24
C LEU A 480 -23.38 -1.29 45.19
N TRP A 481 -23.53 -2.53 44.66
CA TRP A 481 -24.50 -3.53 45.16
C TRP A 481 -24.03 -4.98 44.87
N ARG A 482 -24.79 -5.99 45.33
CA ARG A 482 -24.30 -7.35 45.63
C ARG A 482 -24.63 -8.46 44.62
N ALA A 483 -23.67 -9.38 44.55
CA ALA A 483 -23.69 -10.80 44.16
C ALA A 483 -25.00 -11.61 44.20
N ILE A 484 -25.04 -12.65 43.35
CA ILE A 484 -25.80 -13.89 43.55
C ILE A 484 -24.80 -15.08 43.63
N ARG A 485 -25.05 -16.04 44.53
CA ARG A 485 -24.40 -17.36 44.53
C ARG A 485 -25.43 -18.44 44.19
N GLY A 486 -25.14 -19.27 43.19
CA GLY A 486 -25.73 -20.60 43.02
C GLY A 486 -24.68 -21.68 43.39
N SER A 487 -25.12 -22.85 43.86
CA SER A 487 -24.21 -23.91 44.33
C SER A 487 -24.87 -25.29 44.25
N VAL A 488 -24.07 -26.33 44.56
CA VAL A 488 -24.41 -27.74 44.85
C VAL A 488 -24.37 -28.71 43.66
N ARG A 489 -23.27 -29.51 43.64
CA ARG A 489 -23.12 -30.97 43.30
C ARG A 489 -23.79 -31.48 42.00
N GLY A 490 -23.13 -32.16 41.06
CA GLY A 490 -21.80 -32.79 41.04
C GLY A 490 -21.88 -34.32 40.98
N HIS A 491 -20.92 -34.99 40.32
CA HIS A 491 -20.65 -36.43 40.39
C HIS A 491 -19.19 -36.70 39.94
N SER A 492 -18.52 -37.67 40.54
CA SER A 492 -17.14 -38.04 40.24
C SER A 492 -17.02 -39.52 39.88
N GLN A 493 -16.24 -39.84 38.84
CA GLN A 493 -15.75 -41.20 38.57
C GLN A 493 -14.30 -41.15 38.07
N HIS A 494 -13.50 -42.12 38.53
CA HIS A 494 -12.13 -42.36 38.07
C HIS A 494 -12.10 -43.54 37.08
N ALA A 495 -11.32 -43.41 35.99
CA ALA A 495 -10.54 -44.49 35.40
C ALA A 495 -9.44 -43.87 34.51
N THR A 496 -8.17 -43.78 34.93
CA THR A 496 -7.13 -44.84 34.97
C THR A 496 -6.34 -44.90 33.66
N VAL A 497 -5.07 -44.47 33.75
CA VAL A 497 -4.07 -44.58 32.68
C VAL A 497 -3.58 -46.03 32.55
N LYS A 498 -3.34 -46.48 31.31
CA LYS A 498 -2.36 -47.51 31.02
C LYS A 498 -1.47 -47.08 29.85
N MET A 499 -0.16 -47.03 30.10
CA MET A 499 0.85 -47.06 29.05
C MET A 499 1.15 -48.53 28.70
N SER A 500 1.40 -48.79 27.42
CA SER A 500 2.03 -50.00 26.86
C SER A 500 2.59 -49.63 25.51
#